data_AF-A0A918X9A1-F1
#
_entry.id   AF-A0A918X9A1-F1
#
_cell.length_a   1.000
_cell.length_b   1.000
_cell.length_c   1.000
_cell.angle_alpha   90.00
_cell.angle_beta   90.00
_cell.angle_gamma   90.00
#
_symmetry.space_group_name_H-M   'P 1'
#
loop_
_entity.id
_entity.type
_entity.pdbx_description
1 polymer ?
#
loop_
_entity_poly.entity_id
_entity_poly.type
_entity_poly.pdbx_seq_one_letter_code
_entity_poly.pdbx_strand_id
1 'polypeptide(L)'
;MWSRELANVDFLVEDVPPVPPRAETIPFSRLETEPGGRARIVVYRRPVEIRTKDTDETALLVHETVVEEVANLLGLEPESVDPES
;
A
#
# COMPACT_ATOMS: atom_id res chain seq x y z
N MET A 1 -16.81 -6.14 3.17
CA MET A 1 -17.22 -7.10 2.13
C MET A 1 -16.02 -7.75 1.41
N TRP A 2 -14.77 -7.34 1.69
CA TRP A 2 -13.53 -7.85 1.04
C TRP A 2 -12.74 -8.89 1.86
N SER A 3 -13.26 -9.31 3.02
CA SER A 3 -12.55 -10.13 3.99
C SER A 3 -12.14 -11.51 3.44
N ARG A 4 -12.78 -11.97 2.35
CA ARG A 4 -12.53 -13.28 1.74
C ARG A 4 -11.45 -13.20 0.66
N GLU A 5 -11.39 -12.08 -0.04
CA GLU A 5 -10.43 -11.75 -1.10
C GLU A 5 -9.07 -11.37 -0.49
N LEU A 6 -9.09 -10.65 0.64
CA LEU A 6 -7.87 -10.31 1.38
C LEU A 6 -7.29 -11.48 2.20
N ALA A 7 -7.97 -12.62 2.26
CA ALA A 7 -7.50 -13.78 3.04
C ALA A 7 -6.14 -14.33 2.57
N ASN A 8 -5.74 -14.03 1.34
CA ASN A 8 -4.46 -14.41 0.75
C ASN A 8 -3.49 -13.22 0.57
N VAL A 9 -3.75 -12.09 1.23
CA VAL A 9 -2.91 -10.90 1.16
C VAL A 9 -2.14 -10.73 2.47
N ASP A 10 -0.81 -10.73 2.38
CA ASP A 10 0.02 -10.32 3.50
C ASP A 10 0.26 -8.80 3.44
N PHE A 11 0.09 -8.12 4.57
CA PHE A 11 0.48 -6.72 4.72
C PHE A 11 1.80 -6.65 5.47
N LEU A 12 2.79 -6.00 4.88
CA LEU A 12 4.14 -5.87 5.46
C LEU A 12 4.56 -4.42 5.54
N VAL A 13 5.53 -4.18 6.42
CA VAL A 13 6.19 -2.87 6.54
C VAL A 13 7.68 -3.07 6.38
N GLU A 14 8.27 -2.33 5.45
CA GLU A 14 9.72 -2.22 5.28
C GLU A 14 10.15 -0.79 5.59
N ASP A 15 11.42 -0.58 5.90
CA ASP A 15 11.91 0.77 6.25
C ASP A 15 12.02 1.66 5.01
N VAL A 16 12.64 1.18 3.93
CA VAL A 16 12.96 1.96 2.72
C VAL A 16 12.84 1.10 1.46
N PRO A 17 12.38 1.68 0.33
CA PRO A 17 12.30 0.94 -0.92
C PRO A 17 13.70 0.77 -1.56
N PRO A 18 13.94 -0.33 -2.28
CA PRO A 18 15.16 -0.58 -3.05
C PRO A 18 15.12 0.21 -4.38
N VAL A 19 15.18 1.53 -4.29
CA VAL A 19 15.23 2.43 -5.45
C VAL A 19 16.68 2.80 -5.81
N PRO A 20 16.99 3.05 -7.09
CA PRO A 20 18.32 3.50 -7.49
C PRO A 20 18.61 4.92 -6.93
N PRO A 21 19.88 5.32 -6.74
CA PRO A 21 20.26 6.60 -6.13
C PRO A 21 19.76 7.89 -6.82
N ARG A 22 19.14 7.77 -8.01
CA ARG A 22 18.59 8.89 -8.79
C ARG A 22 17.15 8.65 -9.22
N ALA A 23 16.41 7.85 -8.46
CA ALA A 23 14.98 7.71 -8.69
C ALA A 23 14.30 9.09 -8.59
N GLU A 24 13.47 9.41 -9.58
CA GLU A 24 12.72 10.66 -9.61
C GLU A 24 11.59 10.67 -8.59
N THR A 25 11.08 9.48 -8.24
CA THR A 25 10.01 9.28 -7.27
C THR A 25 10.40 8.19 -6.27
N ILE A 26 9.95 8.37 -5.02
CA ILE A 26 10.10 7.39 -3.95
C ILE A 26 8.71 6.82 -3.68
N PRO A 27 8.48 5.51 -3.90
CA PRO A 27 7.17 4.92 -3.67
C PRO A 27 6.87 4.80 -2.16
N PHE A 28 5.58 4.88 -1.81
CA PHE A 28 5.10 4.61 -0.45
C PHE A 28 4.77 3.14 -0.22
N SER A 29 4.50 2.39 -1.28
CA SER A 29 4.20 0.96 -1.21
C SER A 29 4.68 0.17 -2.43
N ARG A 30 4.51 -1.15 -2.36
CA ARG A 30 4.62 -2.06 -3.48
C ARG A 30 3.64 -3.22 -3.33
N LEU A 31 2.89 -3.50 -4.39
CA LEU A 31 2.15 -4.74 -4.57
C LEU A 31 3.02 -5.82 -5.25
N GLU A 32 3.05 -7.00 -4.65
CA GLU A 32 3.68 -8.20 -5.20
C GLU A 32 2.65 -9.31 -5.33
N THR A 33 2.59 -9.98 -6.48
CA THR A 33 1.71 -11.12 -6.71
C THR A 33 2.53 -12.38 -6.95
N GLU A 34 2.16 -13.47 -6.29
CA GLU A 34 2.79 -14.78 -6.43
C GLU A 34 1.86 -15.78 -7.14
N PRO A 35 2.41 -16.78 -7.85
CA PRO A 35 1.62 -17.89 -8.37
C PRO A 35 0.82 -18.57 -7.26
N GLY A 36 -0.44 -18.91 -7.53
CA GLY A 36 -1.34 -19.50 -6.53
C GLY A 36 -2.23 -18.50 -5.79
N GLY A 37 -2.22 -17.22 -6.20
CA GLY A 37 -3.19 -16.22 -5.74
C GLY A 37 -2.85 -15.58 -4.40
N ARG A 38 -1.59 -15.70 -3.95
CA ARG A 38 -1.06 -14.96 -2.82
C ARG A 38 -0.57 -13.59 -3.29
N ALA A 39 -0.83 -12.56 -2.51
CA ALA A 39 -0.27 -11.23 -2.76
C ALA A 39 0.37 -10.66 -1.49
N ARG A 40 1.29 -9.72 -1.66
CA ARG A 40 1.86 -8.93 -0.58
C ARG A 40 1.74 -7.46 -0.89
N ILE A 41 1.26 -6.69 0.07
CA ILE A 41 1.27 -5.23 0.02
C ILE A 41 2.28 -4.77 1.06
N VAL A 42 3.36 -4.16 0.59
CA VAL A 42 4.45 -3.65 1.44
C VAL A 42 4.31 -2.13 1.52
N VAL A 43 4.27 -1.57 2.74
CA VAL A 43 4.34 -0.12 2.97
C VAL A 43 5.74 0.26 3.44
N TYR A 44 6.33 1.32 2.88
CA TYR A 44 7.65 1.81 3.28
C TYR A 44 7.52 2.90 4.35
N ARG A 45 7.98 2.58 5.56
CA ARG A 45 7.84 3.45 6.73
C ARG A 45 8.50 4.81 6.55
N ARG A 46 9.78 4.87 6.16
CA ARG A 46 10.51 6.15 6.12
C ARG A 46 9.95 7.12 5.06
N PRO A 47 9.64 6.70 3.83
CA PRO A 47 8.97 7.57 2.87
C PRO A 47 7.66 8.18 3.42
N VAL A 48 6.83 7.36 4.08
CA VAL A 48 5.57 7.81 4.69
C VAL A 48 5.85 8.83 5.80
N GLU A 49 6.68 8.48 6.78
CA GLU A 49 7.01 9.36 7.92
C GLU A 49 7.64 10.69 7.49
N ILE A 50 8.47 10.70 6.44
CA ILE A 50 9.08 11.93 5.90
C ILE A 50 8.03 12.84 5.25
N ARG A 51 6.96 12.27 4.70
CA ARG A 51 5.91 13.03 4.00
C ARG A 51 4.89 13.64 4.96
N THR A 52 4.70 13.05 6.12
CA THR A 52 3.64 13.40 7.07
C THR A 52 4.19 14.13 8.28
N LYS A 53 3.36 14.95 8.94
CA LYS A 53 3.78 15.78 10.07
C LYS A 53 3.42 15.19 11.43
N ASP A 54 2.41 14.34 11.47
CA ASP A 54 1.91 13.70 12.69
C ASP A 54 1.35 12.30 12.41
N THR A 55 0.88 11.65 13.47
CA THR A 55 0.37 10.28 13.43
C THR A 55 -0.96 10.15 12.68
N ASP A 56 -1.76 11.21 12.64
CA ASP A 56 -3.06 11.19 11.96
C ASP A 56 -2.85 11.31 10.45
N GLU A 57 -1.97 12.23 10.01
CA GLU A 57 -1.52 12.30 8.62
C GLU A 57 -0.81 10.99 8.19
N THR A 58 -0.04 10.37 9.09
CA THR A 58 0.58 9.05 8.84
C THR A 58 -0.48 7.98 8.61
N ALA A 59 -1.48 7.89 9.47
CA ALA A 59 -2.55 6.90 9.35
C ALA A 59 -3.34 7.10 8.05
N LEU A 60 -3.64 8.35 7.68
CA LEU A 60 -4.33 8.68 6.45
C LEU A 60 -3.50 8.27 5.21
N LEU A 61 -2.23 8.64 5.16
CA LEU A 61 -1.39 8.30 4.00
C LEU A 61 -1.20 6.78 3.87
N VAL A 62 -1.05 6.05 4.98
CA VAL A 62 -0.99 4.59 4.96
C VAL A 62 -2.31 4.00 4.46
N HIS A 63 -3.44 4.54 4.90
CA HIS A 63 -4.76 4.11 4.47
C HIS A 63 -4.95 4.30 2.97
N GLU A 64 -4.75 5.53 2.46
CA GLU A 64 -4.83 5.84 1.03
C GLU A 64 -3.94 4.91 0.20
N THR A 65 -2.68 4.77 0.61
CA THR A 65 -1.70 3.90 -0.05
C THR A 65 -2.16 2.45 -0.08
N VAL A 66 -2.75 1.93 1.00
CA VAL A 66 -3.23 0.55 1.06
C VAL A 66 -4.49 0.36 0.22
N VAL A 67 -5.41 1.32 0.23
CA VAL A 67 -6.63 1.30 -0.60
C VAL A 67 -6.25 1.26 -2.08
N GLU A 68 -5.32 2.11 -2.50
CA GLU A 68 -4.78 2.10 -3.87
C GLU A 68 -4.22 0.72 -4.26
N GLU A 69 -3.39 0.12 -3.43
CA GLU A 69 -2.77 -1.18 -3.75
C GLU A 69 -3.79 -2.33 -3.74
N VAL A 70 -4.80 -2.29 -2.87
CA VAL A 70 -5.90 -3.26 -2.88
C VAL A 70 -6.76 -3.09 -4.13
N ALA A 71 -7.06 -1.85 -4.53
CA ALA A 71 -7.79 -1.57 -5.77
C ALA A 71 -7.02 -2.08 -6.98
N ASN A 72 -5.71 -1.83 -7.03
CA ASN A 72 -4.80 -2.35 -8.04
C ASN A 72 -4.80 -3.89 -8.09
N LEU A 73 -4.76 -4.55 -6.94
CA LEU A 73 -4.80 -6.01 -6.84
C LEU A 73 -6.12 -6.60 -7.37
N LEU A 74 -7.24 -5.93 -7.09
CA LEU A 74 -8.58 -6.41 -7.46
C LEU A 74 -9.03 -5.94 -8.85
N GLY A 75 -8.29 -5.03 -9.49
CA GLY A 75 -8.68 -4.41 -10.77
C GLY A 75 -9.92 -3.51 -10.63
N LEU A 76 -10.01 -2.79 -9.51
CA LEU A 76 -11.11 -1.90 -9.17
C LEU A 76 -10.63 -0.46 -9.08
N GLU A 77 -11.59 0.46 -9.00
CA GLU A 77 -11.32 1.85 -8.59
C GLU A 77 -11.18 1.94 -7.06
N PRO A 78 -10.33 2.84 -6.52
CA PRO A 78 -10.13 3.02 -5.07
C PRO A 78 -11.43 3.23 -4.27
N GLU A 79 -12.37 4.02 -4.81
CA GLU A 79 -13.66 4.33 -4.16
C GLU A 79 -14.56 3.09 -4.06
N SER A 80 -14.29 2.06 -4.85
CA SER A 80 -15.00 0.77 -4.73
C SER A 80 -14.47 -0.06 -3.56
N VAL A 81 -13.20 0.13 -3.19
CA VAL A 81 -12.55 -0.54 -2.06
C VAL A 81 -12.90 0.17 -0.75
N ASP A 82 -12.84 1.50 -0.75
CA ASP A 82 -13.27 2.34 0.36
C ASP A 82 -14.26 3.45 -0.07
N PRO A 83 -15.57 3.20 0.04
CA PRO A 83 -16.60 4.16 -0.37
C PRO A 83 -16.77 5.36 0.58
N GLU A 84 -16.19 5.30 1.78
CA GLU A 84 -16.39 6.30 2.84
C GLU A 84 -15.16 7.20 3.09
N SER A 85 -14.09 7.04 2.28
CA SER A 85 -12.90 7.91 2.28
C SER A 85 -13.22 9.36 1.95
#